data_AF-A0A938FF98-F1
#
_entry.id   AF-A0A938FF98-F1
#
_cell.length_a   1.000
_cell.length_b   1.000
_cell.length_c   1.000
_cell.angle_alpha   90.00
_cell.angle_beta   90.00
_cell.angle_gamma   90.00
#
_symmetry.space_group_name_H-M   'P 1'
#
loop_
_entity.id
_entity.type
_entity.pdbx_description
1 polymer ?
#
loop_
_entity_poly.entity_id
_entity_poly.type
_entity_poly.pdbx_seq_one_letter_code
_entity_poly.pdbx_strand_id
1 'polypeptide(L)'
;MPSTTVAAAPTTSSKVAVPVAGSSALEVLATIRIVPEYTVGYDRELFPHWKDLDADGCDTRREVLKRDSQTKVVVGSSCTVSSGTWYSPYDGATWTNPSDVDIDHVVALNEAWQSGGYAWSTQQRTNYANDLTDDRTLLAVTDSVNQSKSDKDPTEWLPPLASYRCTYLANWVSIKARWSLSMDEGEHAAVKSALAGCATRTSPAAPAVPPAASAGGAPATSTVSPGAFCAPLGATGVSDKGVSYTCKPSETESRNRWRR
;
A
#
# COMPACT_ATOMS: atom_id res chain seq x y z
N MET A 1 -2.14 -23.82 54.08
CA MET A 1 -1.80 -22.70 53.17
C MET A 1 -2.24 -23.14 51.77
N PRO A 2 -3.32 -22.60 51.19
CA PRO A 2 -3.81 -23.07 49.90
C PRO A 2 -2.99 -22.47 48.75
N SER A 3 -2.65 -23.32 47.78
CA SER A 3 -2.05 -22.95 46.50
C SER A 3 -3.07 -22.22 45.64
N THR A 4 -2.75 -20.99 45.23
CA THR A 4 -3.55 -20.22 44.28
C THR A 4 -3.06 -20.51 42.87
N THR A 5 -3.78 -21.38 42.15
CA THR A 5 -3.62 -21.57 40.70
C THR A 5 -4.29 -20.40 39.97
N VAL A 6 -3.50 -19.55 39.33
CA VAL A 6 -4.00 -18.52 38.40
C VAL A 6 -4.31 -19.19 37.07
N ALA A 7 -5.59 -19.28 36.71
CA ALA A 7 -6.01 -19.71 35.39
C ALA A 7 -5.68 -18.61 34.36
N ALA A 8 -4.84 -18.93 33.38
CA ALA A 8 -4.60 -18.07 32.24
C ALA A 8 -5.84 -18.05 31.34
N ALA A 9 -6.36 -16.85 31.08
CA ALA A 9 -7.47 -16.64 30.15
C ALA A 9 -7.05 -17.00 28.72
N PRO A 10 -7.96 -17.54 27.88
CA PRO A 10 -7.66 -17.82 26.48
C PRO A 10 -7.50 -16.51 25.71
N THR A 11 -6.30 -16.26 25.19
CA THR A 11 -6.05 -15.16 24.25
C THR A 11 -6.67 -15.51 22.91
N THR A 12 -7.87 -15.00 22.64
CA THR A 12 -8.45 -15.04 21.29
C THR A 12 -7.63 -14.12 20.38
N SER A 13 -6.72 -14.71 19.62
CA SER A 13 -6.09 -14.05 18.48
C SER A 13 -7.17 -13.79 17.43
N SER A 14 -7.67 -12.56 17.37
CA SER A 14 -8.58 -12.12 16.31
C SER A 14 -7.83 -12.18 14.98
N LYS A 15 -8.02 -13.26 14.23
CA LYS A 15 -7.72 -13.27 12.80
C LYS A 15 -8.52 -12.13 12.17
N VAL A 16 -7.82 -11.16 11.57
CA VAL A 16 -8.42 -10.14 10.72
C VAL A 16 -9.23 -10.86 9.65
N ALA A 17 -10.55 -10.74 9.71
CA ALA A 17 -11.45 -11.35 8.73
C ALA A 17 -11.23 -10.64 7.39
N VAL A 18 -10.78 -11.38 6.38
CA VAL A 18 -10.72 -10.88 5.00
C VAL A 18 -12.15 -10.57 4.55
N PRO A 19 -12.41 -9.41 3.92
CA PRO A 19 -13.74 -9.08 3.44
C PRO A 19 -14.29 -10.14 2.48
N VAL A 20 -15.52 -10.58 2.74
CA VAL A 20 -16.22 -11.57 1.90
C VAL A 20 -16.71 -10.90 0.62
N ALA A 21 -16.69 -11.63 -0.51
CA ALA A 21 -17.27 -11.16 -1.77
C ALA A 21 -18.72 -10.69 -1.58
N GLY A 22 -19.01 -9.45 -2.00
CA GLY A 22 -20.34 -8.84 -1.87
C GLY A 22 -20.53 -7.94 -0.64
N SER A 23 -19.50 -7.75 0.20
CA SER A 23 -19.56 -6.79 1.31
C SER A 23 -19.67 -5.35 0.80
N SER A 24 -20.49 -4.52 1.45
CA SER A 24 -20.53 -3.08 1.23
C SER A 24 -19.22 -2.41 1.68
N ALA A 25 -18.89 -1.25 1.09
CA ALA A 25 -17.71 -0.49 1.49
C ALA A 25 -17.72 -0.12 2.99
N LEU A 26 -18.89 0.12 3.59
CA LEU A 26 -19.04 0.40 5.02
C LEU A 26 -18.71 -0.81 5.90
N GLU A 27 -19.07 -2.02 5.47
CA GLU A 27 -18.72 -3.25 6.18
C GLU A 27 -17.21 -3.50 6.12
N VAL A 28 -16.58 -3.25 4.97
CA VAL A 28 -15.12 -3.34 4.84
C VAL A 28 -14.44 -2.29 5.71
N LEU A 29 -14.93 -1.05 5.72
CA LEU A 29 -14.40 0.04 6.54
C LEU A 29 -14.42 -0.31 8.04
N ALA A 30 -15.44 -1.04 8.50
CA ALA A 30 -15.55 -1.48 9.88
C ALA A 30 -14.44 -2.49 10.30
N THR A 31 -13.76 -3.11 9.33
CA THR A 31 -12.61 -4.01 9.59
C THR A 31 -11.26 -3.30 9.64
N ILE A 32 -11.19 -2.05 9.18
CA ILE A 32 -9.94 -1.28 9.13
C ILE A 32 -9.54 -0.88 10.56
N ARG A 33 -8.26 -1.11 10.89
CA ARG A 33 -7.70 -0.69 12.17
C ARG A 33 -7.58 0.83 12.21
N ILE A 34 -8.03 1.43 13.30
CA ILE A 34 -7.82 2.85 13.59
C ILE A 34 -6.49 2.99 14.34
N VAL A 35 -5.49 3.59 13.72
CA VAL A 35 -4.13 3.78 14.27
C VAL A 35 -3.61 5.14 13.82
N PRO A 36 -3.00 5.94 14.70
CA PRO A 36 -2.35 7.19 14.30
C PRO A 36 -1.31 6.97 13.19
N GLU A 37 -1.22 7.92 12.28
CA GLU A 37 -0.25 7.88 11.19
C GLU A 37 1.20 7.86 11.66
N TYR A 38 2.05 7.20 10.88
CA TYR A 38 3.50 7.22 11.04
C TYR A 38 4.18 8.06 9.96
N THR A 39 4.47 9.33 10.27
CA THR A 39 4.89 10.34 9.28
C THR A 39 6.40 10.45 9.08
N VAL A 40 7.21 9.74 9.88
CA VAL A 40 8.67 9.88 9.90
C VAL A 40 9.35 8.93 8.93
N GLY A 41 10.40 9.40 8.24
CA GLY A 41 11.33 8.54 7.51
C GLY A 41 10.82 7.99 6.19
N TYR A 42 9.71 8.53 5.67
CA TYR A 42 9.28 8.24 4.31
C TYR A 42 10.32 8.72 3.30
N ASP A 43 10.59 7.85 2.34
CA ASP A 43 11.32 8.17 1.12
C ASP A 43 10.67 7.37 -0.01
N ARG A 44 10.35 8.03 -1.11
CA ARG A 44 9.70 7.41 -2.27
C ARG A 44 10.56 6.28 -2.87
N GLU A 45 11.88 6.37 -2.76
CA GLU A 45 12.80 5.33 -3.25
C GLU A 45 12.64 3.99 -2.50
N LEU A 46 12.07 4.01 -1.29
CA LEU A 46 11.74 2.80 -0.53
C LEU A 46 10.62 1.98 -1.18
N PHE A 47 9.88 2.56 -2.13
CA PHE A 47 8.88 1.90 -2.97
C PHE A 47 9.40 1.78 -4.41
N PRO A 48 10.23 0.77 -4.74
CA PRO A 48 10.61 0.54 -6.12
C PRO A 48 9.36 0.31 -6.99
N HIS A 49 9.09 1.25 -7.88
CA HIS A 49 7.90 1.31 -8.74
C HIS A 49 8.31 1.42 -10.20
N TRP A 50 7.36 1.17 -11.11
CA TRP A 50 7.61 1.03 -12.54
C TRP A 50 8.58 -0.11 -12.84
N LYS A 51 8.28 -1.27 -12.26
CA LYS A 51 8.93 -2.53 -12.58
C LYS A 51 8.18 -3.24 -13.70
N ASP A 52 8.93 -3.94 -14.52
CA ASP A 52 8.45 -4.97 -15.44
C ASP A 52 8.54 -6.30 -14.68
N LEU A 53 7.43 -6.70 -14.03
CA LEU A 53 7.41 -7.85 -13.11
C LEU A 53 7.19 -9.19 -13.84
N ASP A 54 6.55 -9.17 -15.01
CA ASP A 54 6.31 -10.33 -15.86
C ASP A 54 7.35 -10.47 -17.00
N ALA A 55 8.28 -9.52 -17.11
CA ALA A 55 9.40 -9.52 -18.05
C ALA A 55 8.96 -9.51 -19.52
N ASP A 56 7.85 -8.84 -19.81
CA ASP A 56 7.30 -8.70 -21.17
C ASP A 56 7.86 -7.48 -21.92
N GLY A 57 8.68 -6.66 -21.25
CA GLY A 57 9.29 -5.44 -21.79
C GLY A 57 8.49 -4.16 -21.49
N CYS A 58 7.36 -4.26 -20.79
CA CYS A 58 6.55 -3.13 -20.36
C CYS A 58 6.58 -3.01 -18.84
N ASP A 59 7.04 -1.86 -18.33
CA ASP A 59 6.89 -1.62 -16.90
C ASP A 59 5.43 -1.33 -16.53
N THR A 60 5.14 -1.44 -15.23
CA THR A 60 3.81 -1.24 -14.64
C THR A 60 3.12 0.03 -15.13
N ARG A 61 3.82 1.16 -15.33
CA ARG A 61 3.18 2.38 -15.83
C ARG A 61 2.66 2.18 -17.25
N ARG A 62 3.42 1.48 -18.10
CA ARG A 62 3.03 1.22 -19.49
C ARG A 62 1.90 0.20 -19.54
N GLU A 63 1.90 -0.78 -18.64
CA GLU A 63 0.78 -1.70 -18.48
C GLU A 63 -0.52 -0.98 -18.13
N VAL A 64 -0.51 -0.06 -17.16
CA VAL A 64 -1.71 0.72 -16.82
C VAL A 64 -2.15 1.61 -17.98
N LEU A 65 -1.22 2.24 -18.71
CA LEU A 65 -1.56 3.03 -19.89
C LEU A 65 -2.21 2.17 -20.99
N LYS A 66 -1.73 0.94 -21.21
CA LYS A 66 -2.34 -0.02 -22.14
C LYS A 66 -3.74 -0.42 -21.68
N ARG A 67 -3.89 -0.73 -20.38
CA ARG A 67 -5.15 -1.20 -19.77
C ARG A 67 -6.24 -0.14 -19.79
N ASP A 68 -5.92 1.10 -19.41
CA ASP A 68 -6.90 2.16 -19.18
C ASP A 68 -7.22 2.99 -20.43
N SER A 69 -6.54 2.73 -21.55
CA SER A 69 -6.86 3.38 -22.82
C SER A 69 -8.17 2.80 -23.40
N GLN A 70 -9.11 3.68 -23.72
CA GLN A 70 -10.37 3.36 -24.38
C GLN A 70 -10.18 2.96 -25.86
N THR A 71 -9.07 3.35 -26.46
CA THR A 71 -8.67 2.98 -27.81
C THR A 71 -7.40 2.14 -27.78
N LYS A 72 -7.14 1.38 -28.84
CA LYS A 72 -5.89 0.62 -28.94
C LYS A 72 -4.71 1.58 -28.95
N VAL A 73 -3.82 1.44 -27.97
CA VAL A 73 -2.61 2.26 -27.88
C VAL A 73 -1.63 1.98 -29.02
N VAL A 74 -0.90 3.01 -29.43
CA VAL A 74 0.27 2.86 -30.31
C VAL A 74 1.49 2.63 -29.43
N VAL A 75 2.15 1.49 -29.62
CA VAL A 75 3.30 1.05 -28.83
C VAL A 75 4.52 0.96 -29.75
N GLY A 76 5.56 1.72 -29.42
CA GLY A 76 6.86 1.67 -30.07
C GLY A 76 7.78 0.61 -29.48
N SER A 77 9.08 0.67 -29.81
CA SER A 77 10.09 -0.18 -29.19
C SER A 77 10.14 0.04 -27.67
N SER A 78 10.45 -1.03 -26.93
CA SER A 78 10.54 -1.02 -25.45
C SER A 78 9.27 -0.53 -24.76
N CYS A 79 8.12 -0.90 -25.31
CA CYS A 79 6.80 -0.57 -24.78
C CYS A 79 6.48 0.93 -24.64
N THR A 80 7.11 1.78 -25.46
CA THR A 80 6.83 3.22 -25.44
C THR A 80 5.42 3.48 -25.96
N VAL A 81 4.50 3.91 -25.09
CA VAL A 81 3.13 4.30 -25.47
C VAL A 81 3.16 5.73 -26.00
N SER A 82 2.83 5.92 -27.29
CA SER A 82 2.90 7.23 -27.96
C SER A 82 1.53 7.86 -28.24
N SER A 83 0.46 7.07 -28.30
CA SER A 83 -0.90 7.57 -28.39
C SER A 83 -1.92 6.57 -27.86
N GLY A 84 -3.08 7.09 -27.48
CA GLY A 84 -4.22 6.35 -26.92
C GLY A 84 -5.36 7.30 -26.60
N THR A 85 -6.30 6.87 -25.78
CA THR A 85 -7.40 7.72 -25.30
C THR A 85 -7.71 7.34 -23.86
N TRP A 86 -7.34 8.20 -22.91
CA TRP A 86 -7.51 7.95 -21.49
C TRP A 86 -8.58 8.86 -20.93
N TYR A 87 -9.57 8.28 -20.27
CA TYR A 87 -10.56 9.01 -19.49
C TYR A 87 -10.10 9.05 -18.04
N SER A 88 -9.91 10.25 -17.51
CA SER A 88 -9.55 10.47 -16.11
C SER A 88 -10.81 10.39 -15.24
N PRO A 89 -10.94 9.36 -14.38
CA PRO A 89 -12.13 9.24 -13.53
C PRO A 89 -12.22 10.33 -12.46
N TYR A 90 -11.13 11.06 -12.18
CA TYR A 90 -11.09 12.04 -11.11
C TYR A 90 -11.79 13.35 -11.44
N ASP A 91 -11.76 13.77 -12.71
CA ASP A 91 -12.31 15.04 -13.19
C ASP A 91 -13.23 14.86 -14.41
N GLY A 92 -13.24 13.67 -15.02
CA GLY A 92 -14.04 13.34 -16.20
C GLY A 92 -13.45 13.86 -17.51
N ALA A 93 -12.19 14.32 -17.50
CA ALA A 93 -11.50 14.76 -18.71
C ALA A 93 -10.99 13.56 -19.54
N THR A 94 -10.86 13.76 -20.86
CA THR A 94 -10.28 12.76 -21.77
C THR A 94 -9.04 13.32 -22.44
N TRP A 95 -7.97 12.53 -22.45
CA TRP A 95 -6.65 12.88 -22.98
C TRP A 95 -6.18 11.89 -24.02
N THR A 96 -5.48 12.36 -25.05
CA THR A 96 -4.89 11.50 -26.09
C THR A 96 -3.36 11.54 -26.10
N ASN A 97 -2.78 12.52 -25.41
CA ASN A 97 -1.35 12.65 -25.23
C ASN A 97 -0.94 11.96 -23.91
N PRO A 98 -0.08 10.93 -23.94
CA PRO A 98 0.34 10.21 -22.73
C PRO A 98 1.03 11.08 -21.68
N SER A 99 1.57 12.25 -22.04
CA SER A 99 2.22 13.15 -21.07
C SER A 99 1.24 13.89 -20.17
N ASP A 100 -0.02 14.02 -20.58
CA ASP A 100 -1.07 14.72 -19.81
C ASP A 100 -1.78 13.75 -18.83
N VAL A 101 -1.30 12.50 -18.79
CA VAL A 101 -1.84 11.39 -18.00
C VAL A 101 -0.77 10.89 -17.04
N ASP A 102 -1.14 10.79 -15.78
CA ASP A 102 -0.36 10.11 -14.75
C ASP A 102 -0.98 8.77 -14.37
N ILE A 103 -0.15 7.89 -13.83
CA ILE A 103 -0.62 6.68 -13.15
C ILE A 103 -0.60 6.97 -11.65
N ASP A 104 -1.79 7.19 -11.09
CA ASP A 104 -1.96 7.44 -9.66
C ASP A 104 -2.06 6.12 -8.89
N HIS A 105 -1.41 6.08 -7.73
CA HIS A 105 -1.72 5.12 -6.68
C HIS A 105 -2.92 5.65 -5.91
N VAL A 106 -4.09 5.03 -6.06
CA VAL A 106 -5.35 5.53 -5.46
C VAL A 106 -5.17 5.82 -3.98
N VAL A 107 -4.54 4.89 -3.24
CA VAL A 107 -3.90 5.16 -1.95
C VAL A 107 -2.42 5.45 -2.21
N ALA A 108 -1.99 6.70 -2.00
CA ALA A 108 -0.64 7.16 -2.37
C ALA A 108 0.48 6.38 -1.66
N LEU A 109 1.70 6.40 -2.20
CA LEU A 109 2.84 5.68 -1.59
C LEU A 109 3.21 6.21 -0.19
N ASN A 110 3.21 7.53 0.01
CA ASN A 110 3.43 8.11 1.34
C ASN A 110 2.26 7.78 2.27
N GLU A 111 1.02 7.84 1.77
CA GLU A 111 -0.13 7.45 2.56
C GLU A 111 -0.08 5.97 3.01
N ALA A 112 0.31 5.08 2.10
CA ALA A 112 0.56 3.68 2.46
C ALA A 112 1.67 3.55 3.51
N TRP A 113 2.73 4.37 3.46
CA TRP A 113 3.76 4.41 4.49
C TRP A 113 3.19 4.81 5.85
N GLN A 114 2.47 5.93 5.90
CA GLN A 114 1.82 6.47 7.10
C GLN A 114 0.86 5.48 7.74
N SER A 115 0.17 4.71 6.91
CA SER A 115 -0.83 3.71 7.29
C SER A 115 -0.27 2.31 7.60
N GLY A 116 1.04 2.18 7.83
CA GLY A 116 1.68 0.93 8.27
C GLY A 116 2.66 0.31 7.27
N GLY A 117 2.76 0.86 6.06
CA GLY A 117 3.73 0.44 5.05
C GLY A 117 5.19 0.71 5.44
N TYR A 118 5.42 1.57 6.44
CA TYR A 118 6.75 1.75 7.04
C TYR A 118 7.35 0.45 7.60
N ALA A 119 6.51 -0.48 8.05
CA ALA A 119 6.93 -1.75 8.62
C ALA A 119 7.13 -2.86 7.57
N TRP A 120 6.80 -2.60 6.30
CA TRP A 120 6.93 -3.58 5.24
C TRP A 120 8.38 -3.86 4.87
N SER A 121 8.64 -5.06 4.35
CA SER A 121 9.87 -5.33 3.60
C SER A 121 9.88 -4.51 2.30
N THR A 122 11.07 -4.31 1.72
CA THR A 122 11.18 -3.66 0.40
C THR A 122 10.39 -4.41 -0.66
N GLN A 123 10.37 -5.75 -0.62
CA GLN A 123 9.59 -6.55 -1.58
C GLN A 123 8.08 -6.29 -1.46
N GLN A 124 7.55 -6.16 -0.24
CA GLN A 124 6.13 -5.82 -0.05
C GLN A 124 5.81 -4.42 -0.59
N ARG A 125 6.68 -3.41 -0.35
CA ARG A 125 6.54 -2.07 -0.95
C ARG A 125 6.63 -2.11 -2.47
N THR A 126 7.52 -2.92 -3.04
CA THR A 126 7.58 -3.17 -4.49
C THR A 126 6.30 -3.80 -5.01
N ASN A 127 5.76 -4.81 -4.33
CA ASN A 127 4.51 -5.45 -4.74
C ASN A 127 3.34 -4.45 -4.70
N TYR A 128 3.25 -3.63 -3.64
CA TYR A 128 2.23 -2.59 -3.53
C TYR A 128 2.33 -1.58 -4.66
N ALA A 129 3.54 -1.09 -4.92
CA ALA A 129 3.74 -0.01 -5.88
C ALA A 129 3.58 -0.45 -7.36
N ASN A 130 3.56 -1.75 -7.62
CA ASN A 130 3.43 -2.34 -8.96
C ASN A 130 2.22 -3.29 -9.08
N ASP A 131 1.23 -3.13 -8.22
CA ASP A 131 0.11 -4.05 -8.14
C ASP A 131 -0.87 -3.86 -9.30
N LEU A 132 -0.80 -4.76 -10.29
CA LEU A 132 -1.72 -4.88 -11.41
C LEU A 132 -2.79 -5.97 -11.19
N THR A 133 -2.76 -6.67 -10.05
CA THR A 133 -3.71 -7.77 -9.77
C THR A 133 -5.06 -7.26 -9.24
N ASP A 134 -5.15 -5.97 -8.95
CA ASP A 134 -6.35 -5.27 -8.53
C ASP A 134 -6.42 -3.93 -9.27
N ASP A 135 -7.36 -3.80 -10.20
CA ASP A 135 -7.47 -2.61 -11.07
C ASP A 135 -7.76 -1.30 -10.30
N ARG A 136 -8.13 -1.40 -9.03
CA ARG A 136 -8.37 -0.24 -8.18
C ARG A 136 -7.08 0.41 -7.70
N THR A 137 -5.96 -0.32 -7.62
CA THR A 137 -4.72 0.18 -7.00
C THR A 137 -4.08 1.31 -7.81
N LEU A 138 -4.05 1.16 -9.14
CA LEU A 138 -3.41 2.09 -10.07
C LEU A 138 -4.43 2.58 -11.09
N LEU A 139 -4.48 3.88 -11.37
CA LEU A 139 -5.40 4.45 -12.36
C LEU A 139 -4.69 5.48 -13.26
N ALA A 140 -5.00 5.45 -14.56
CA ALA A 140 -4.69 6.55 -15.46
C ALA A 140 -5.59 7.77 -15.15
N VAL A 141 -4.98 8.90 -14.78
CA VAL A 141 -5.68 10.12 -14.35
C VAL A 141 -5.02 11.37 -14.93
N THR A 142 -5.71 12.50 -14.93
CA THR A 142 -5.14 13.79 -15.34
C THR A 142 -3.98 14.20 -14.42
N ASP A 143 -2.85 14.56 -15.02
CA ASP A 143 -1.59 14.86 -14.34
C ASP A 143 -1.72 15.93 -13.23
N SER A 144 -2.34 17.06 -13.54
CA SER A 144 -2.53 18.20 -12.64
C SER A 144 -3.49 17.88 -11.50
N VAL A 145 -4.48 17.02 -11.75
CA VAL A 145 -5.43 16.54 -10.72
C VAL A 145 -4.71 15.58 -9.77
N ASN A 146 -3.85 14.71 -10.29
CA ASN A 146 -2.99 13.84 -9.48
C ASN A 146 -1.99 14.64 -8.62
N GLN A 147 -1.39 15.70 -9.19
CA GLN A 147 -0.53 16.60 -8.43
C GLN A 147 -1.28 17.35 -7.32
N SER A 148 -2.53 17.74 -7.57
CA SER A 148 -3.41 18.35 -6.56
C SER A 148 -3.73 17.38 -5.40
N LYS A 149 -4.00 16.11 -5.72
CA LYS A 149 -4.14 15.02 -4.75
C LYS A 149 -2.87 14.88 -3.92
N SER A 150 -1.72 14.70 -4.58
CA SER A 150 -0.44 14.40 -3.93
C SER A 150 -0.54 13.13 -3.07
N ASP A 151 -0.16 13.20 -1.81
CA ASP A 151 -0.29 12.13 -0.81
C ASP A 151 -1.45 12.28 0.17
N LYS A 152 -2.36 13.23 -0.10
CA LYS A 152 -3.52 13.52 0.75
C LYS A 152 -4.46 12.32 0.86
N ASP A 153 -5.02 12.16 2.05
CA ASP A 153 -6.09 11.22 2.33
C ASP A 153 -7.49 11.82 1.99
N PRO A 154 -8.58 11.04 2.15
CA PRO A 154 -9.94 11.52 1.92
C PRO A 154 -10.45 12.63 2.86
N THR A 155 -9.72 12.99 3.93
CA THR A 155 -10.06 14.16 4.75
C THR A 155 -9.66 15.46 4.07
N GLU A 156 -8.54 15.44 3.33
CA GLU A 156 -7.96 16.63 2.71
C GLU A 156 -8.28 16.73 1.22
N TRP A 157 -8.53 15.60 0.55
CA TRP A 157 -8.78 15.58 -0.90
C TRP A 157 -9.80 14.53 -1.33
N LEU A 158 -10.69 14.93 -2.23
CA LEU A 158 -11.57 14.02 -2.96
C LEU A 158 -11.54 14.38 -4.45
N PRO A 159 -11.81 13.42 -5.34
CA PRO A 159 -11.94 13.70 -6.76
C PRO A 159 -12.88 14.88 -7.05
N PRO A 160 -12.47 15.85 -7.90
CA PRO A 160 -13.31 16.96 -8.33
C PRO A 160 -14.65 16.49 -8.93
N LEU A 161 -14.65 15.39 -9.67
CA LEU A 161 -15.85 14.79 -10.23
C LEU A 161 -16.69 14.12 -9.13
N ALA A 162 -17.75 14.81 -8.71
CA ALA A 162 -18.60 14.36 -7.61
C ALA A 162 -19.21 12.96 -7.82
N SER A 163 -19.58 12.61 -9.07
CA SER A 163 -20.15 11.30 -9.39
C SER A 163 -19.18 10.14 -9.19
N TYR A 164 -17.86 10.40 -9.14
CA TYR A 164 -16.85 9.38 -8.93
C TYR A 164 -16.47 9.17 -7.45
N ARG A 165 -16.79 10.11 -6.55
CA ARG A 165 -16.35 10.08 -5.13
C ARG A 165 -16.74 8.81 -4.39
N CYS A 166 -17.95 8.29 -4.60
CA CYS A 166 -18.38 7.03 -3.98
C CYS A 166 -17.55 5.83 -4.46
N THR A 167 -17.19 5.80 -5.74
CA THR A 167 -16.31 4.77 -6.30
C THR A 167 -14.91 4.89 -5.72
N TYR A 168 -14.38 6.11 -5.66
CA TYR A 168 -13.07 6.42 -5.10
C TYR A 168 -12.97 5.93 -3.65
N LEU A 169 -13.93 6.27 -2.79
CA LEU A 169 -13.94 5.85 -1.38
C LEU A 169 -14.09 4.34 -1.22
N ALA A 170 -14.92 3.70 -2.03
CA ALA A 170 -15.06 2.24 -2.02
C ALA A 170 -13.75 1.54 -2.43
N ASN A 171 -13.04 2.09 -3.43
CA ASN A 171 -11.74 1.61 -3.85
C ASN A 171 -10.69 1.83 -2.75
N TRP A 172 -10.64 3.03 -2.17
CA TRP A 172 -9.75 3.40 -1.09
C TRP A 172 -9.83 2.43 0.09
N VAL A 173 -11.04 2.18 0.61
CA VAL A 173 -11.30 1.22 1.69
C VAL A 173 -10.88 -0.20 1.29
N SER A 174 -11.18 -0.61 0.06
CA SER A 174 -10.86 -1.96 -0.41
C SER A 174 -9.35 -2.19 -0.52
N ILE A 175 -8.60 -1.20 -1.01
CA ILE A 175 -7.14 -1.23 -1.11
C ILE A 175 -6.53 -1.26 0.29
N LYS A 176 -6.99 -0.39 1.21
CA LYS A 176 -6.49 -0.39 2.60
C LYS A 176 -6.73 -1.72 3.29
N ALA A 177 -7.93 -2.30 3.16
CA ALA A 177 -8.25 -3.61 3.72
C ALA A 177 -7.35 -4.71 3.14
N ARG A 178 -7.21 -4.73 1.81
CA ARG A 178 -6.39 -5.71 1.10
C ARG A 178 -4.94 -5.70 1.58
N TRP A 179 -4.35 -4.52 1.72
CA TRP A 179 -2.95 -4.35 2.14
C TRP A 179 -2.76 -4.25 3.66
N SER A 180 -3.83 -4.45 4.45
CA SER A 180 -3.81 -4.33 5.93
C SER A 180 -3.32 -2.97 6.44
N LEU A 181 -3.52 -1.92 5.64
CA LEU A 181 -3.25 -0.53 5.99
C LEU A 181 -4.28 -0.04 7.01
N SER A 182 -3.84 0.75 7.99
CA SER A 182 -4.71 1.43 8.93
C SER A 182 -5.31 2.71 8.33
N MET A 183 -6.24 3.29 9.06
CA MET A 183 -6.64 4.69 8.91
C MET A 183 -6.42 5.38 10.25
N ASP A 184 -6.15 6.68 10.26
CA ASP A 184 -6.28 7.43 11.50
C ASP A 184 -7.76 7.71 11.84
N GLU A 185 -8.00 8.37 12.97
CA GLU A 185 -9.37 8.64 13.43
C GLU A 185 -10.11 9.65 12.53
N GLY A 186 -9.41 10.65 12.00
CA GLY A 186 -9.97 11.67 11.11
C GLY A 186 -10.34 11.09 9.76
N GLU A 187 -9.42 10.33 9.17
CA GLU A 187 -9.62 9.62 7.91
C GLU A 187 -10.79 8.65 7.99
N HIS A 188 -10.80 7.79 9.01
CA HIS A 188 -11.87 6.80 9.18
C HIS A 188 -13.24 7.47 9.29
N ALA A 189 -13.34 8.54 10.09
CA ALA A 189 -14.57 9.29 10.28
C ALA A 189 -15.03 9.99 8.98
N ALA A 190 -14.12 10.61 8.24
CA ALA A 190 -14.42 11.28 6.97
C ALA A 190 -14.89 10.28 5.91
N VAL A 191 -14.18 9.17 5.74
CA VAL A 191 -14.54 8.08 4.82
C VAL A 191 -15.90 7.49 5.18
N LYS A 192 -16.15 7.23 6.48
CA LYS A 192 -17.44 6.72 6.97
C LYS A 192 -18.59 7.67 6.66
N SER A 193 -18.41 8.96 6.95
CA SER A 193 -19.41 9.99 6.71
C SER A 193 -19.74 10.12 5.22
N ALA A 194 -18.70 10.19 4.38
CA ALA A 194 -18.88 10.31 2.94
C ALA A 194 -19.54 9.06 2.31
N LEU A 195 -19.17 7.85 2.77
CA LEU A 195 -19.80 6.61 2.31
C LEU A 195 -21.26 6.46 2.76
N ALA A 196 -21.67 7.05 3.88
CA ALA A 196 -23.07 7.04 4.30
C ALA A 196 -23.99 7.81 3.33
N GLY A 197 -23.45 8.80 2.60
CA GLY A 197 -24.14 9.52 1.54
C GLY A 197 -24.15 8.78 0.19
N CYS A 198 -23.47 7.64 0.06
CA CYS A 198 -23.45 6.85 -1.14
C CYS A 198 -24.61 5.84 -1.12
N ALA A 199 -25.40 5.78 -2.20
CA ALA A 199 -26.31 4.66 -2.42
C ALA A 199 -25.52 3.34 -2.31
N THR A 200 -26.08 2.31 -1.67
CA THR A 200 -25.39 1.06 -1.36
C THR A 200 -24.80 0.42 -2.61
N ARG A 201 -23.55 0.77 -2.95
CA ARG A 201 -22.77 0.15 -4.01
C ARG A 201 -22.06 -1.04 -3.35
N THR A 202 -22.39 -2.25 -3.80
CA THR A 202 -21.63 -3.45 -3.45
C THR A 202 -20.20 -3.30 -3.96
N SER A 203 -19.21 -3.40 -3.08
CA SER A 203 -17.82 -3.53 -3.49
C SER A 203 -17.57 -4.98 -3.92
N PRO A 204 -16.97 -5.24 -5.09
CA PRO A 204 -16.43 -6.57 -5.36
C PRO A 204 -15.42 -6.93 -4.27
N ALA A 205 -15.36 -8.21 -3.88
CA ALA A 205 -14.28 -8.67 -3.01
C ALA A 205 -12.96 -8.23 -3.60
N ALA A 206 -12.08 -7.69 -2.75
CA ALA A 206 -10.71 -7.54 -3.15
C ALA A 206 -10.13 -8.93 -3.43
N PRO A 207 -9.49 -9.15 -4.59
CA PRO A 207 -8.68 -10.35 -4.73
C PRO A 207 -7.68 -10.35 -3.58
N ALA A 208 -7.44 -11.51 -2.98
CA ALA A 208 -6.41 -11.63 -1.96
C ALA A 208 -5.11 -11.00 -2.51
N VAL A 209 -4.35 -10.30 -1.66
CA VAL A 209 -2.97 -9.95 -2.04
C VAL A 209 -2.34 -11.24 -2.52
N PRO A 210 -1.81 -11.31 -3.77
CA PRO A 210 -1.10 -12.50 -4.21
C PRO A 210 -0.10 -12.80 -3.10
N PRO A 211 -0.08 -14.03 -2.55
CA PRO A 211 0.77 -14.34 -1.41
C PRO A 211 2.15 -13.84 -1.79
N ALA A 212 2.67 -12.87 -1.02
CA ALA A 212 4.05 -12.46 -1.17
C ALA A 212 4.81 -13.77 -1.23
N ALA A 213 5.43 -14.07 -2.38
CA ALA A 213 6.05 -15.37 -2.63
C ALA A 213 6.73 -15.74 -1.34
N SER A 214 6.18 -16.75 -0.66
CA SER A 214 6.50 -16.99 0.74
C SER A 214 8.00 -17.02 0.80
N ALA A 215 8.61 -16.03 1.46
CA ALA A 215 9.96 -16.20 1.93
C ALA A 215 9.84 -17.41 2.85
N GLY A 216 10.16 -18.57 2.28
CA GLY A 216 10.06 -19.84 2.95
C GLY A 216 10.91 -19.75 4.21
N GLY A 217 10.29 -20.12 5.32
CA GLY A 217 10.97 -20.28 6.60
C GLY A 217 10.67 -19.14 7.58
N ALA A 218 10.37 -19.55 8.81
CA ALA A 218 10.73 -18.78 9.99
C ALA A 218 12.09 -18.09 9.77
N PRO A 219 12.33 -16.89 10.32
CA PRO A 219 13.61 -16.22 10.14
C PRO A 219 14.71 -17.20 10.52
N ALA A 220 15.49 -17.64 9.53
CA ALA A 220 16.80 -18.16 9.82
C ALA A 220 17.44 -17.05 10.65
N THR A 221 17.85 -17.38 11.88
CA THR A 221 18.66 -16.50 12.70
C THR A 221 19.80 -16.04 11.82
N SER A 222 19.70 -14.83 11.27
CA SER A 222 20.74 -14.25 10.44
C SER A 222 21.97 -14.22 11.33
N THR A 223 23.01 -14.95 10.96
CA THR A 223 24.31 -14.77 11.59
C THR A 223 24.66 -13.29 11.48
N VAL A 224 24.78 -12.60 12.62
CA VAL A 224 25.18 -11.19 12.65
C VAL A 224 26.65 -11.05 13.07
N SER A 225 27.38 -10.23 12.32
CA SER A 225 28.75 -9.87 12.65
C SER A 225 28.77 -8.72 13.66
N PRO A 226 29.48 -8.83 14.80
CA PRO A 226 29.58 -7.76 15.78
C PRO A 226 30.05 -6.45 15.15
N GLY A 227 29.31 -5.36 15.39
CA GLY A 227 29.63 -4.04 14.86
C GLY A 227 29.34 -3.83 13.37
N ALA A 228 28.85 -4.83 12.63
CA ALA A 228 28.39 -4.62 11.26
C ALA A 228 27.14 -3.74 11.22
N PHE A 229 26.91 -3.08 10.09
CA PHE A 229 25.72 -2.25 9.89
C PHE A 229 24.45 -3.09 9.93
N CYS A 230 23.38 -2.51 10.44
CA CYS A 230 22.12 -3.20 10.63
C CYS A 230 20.93 -2.29 10.31
N ALA A 231 19.82 -2.92 9.92
CA ALA A 231 18.51 -2.31 9.79
C ALA A 231 17.46 -3.44 9.85
N PRO A 232 16.23 -3.18 10.33
CA PRO A 232 15.78 -1.95 10.98
C PRO A 232 16.35 -1.74 12.39
N LEU A 233 16.23 -0.53 12.95
CA LEU A 233 16.56 -0.26 14.36
C LEU A 233 15.73 -1.19 15.26
N GLY A 234 16.36 -1.78 16.29
CA GLY A 234 15.69 -2.74 17.17
C GLY A 234 15.63 -4.18 16.64
N ALA A 235 16.11 -4.46 15.42
CA ALA A 235 16.26 -5.83 14.95
C ALA A 235 17.17 -6.64 15.89
N THR A 236 16.90 -7.93 16.06
CA THR A 236 17.71 -8.86 16.86
C THR A 236 18.37 -9.91 15.98
N GLY A 237 19.61 -10.30 16.30
CA GLY A 237 20.34 -11.34 15.57
C GLY A 237 21.35 -12.07 16.46
N VAL A 238 21.84 -13.21 16.01
CA VAL A 238 22.78 -14.06 16.77
C VAL A 238 24.06 -14.22 15.96
N SER A 239 25.24 -14.06 16.56
CA SER A 239 26.51 -14.28 15.83
C SER A 239 26.80 -15.77 15.65
N ASP A 240 27.81 -16.13 14.85
CA ASP A 240 28.29 -17.52 14.70
C ASP A 240 28.72 -18.18 16.02
N LYS A 241 28.90 -17.38 17.07
CA LYS A 241 29.23 -17.82 18.43
C LYS A 241 28.01 -17.93 19.36
N GLY A 242 26.79 -17.84 18.83
CA GLY A 242 25.56 -17.94 19.62
C GLY A 242 25.24 -16.70 20.48
N VAL A 243 25.92 -15.57 20.26
CA VAL A 243 25.73 -14.36 21.07
C VAL A 243 24.66 -13.47 20.45
N SER A 244 23.70 -13.03 21.26
CA SER A 244 22.63 -12.12 20.83
C SER A 244 23.10 -10.68 20.69
N TYR A 245 22.63 -10.00 19.64
CA TYR A 245 22.85 -8.59 19.33
C TYR A 245 21.53 -7.93 18.96
N THR A 246 21.43 -6.64 19.26
CA THR A 246 20.36 -5.73 18.86
C THR A 246 20.92 -4.63 17.96
N CYS A 247 20.17 -4.26 16.93
CA CYS A 247 20.50 -3.14 16.08
C CYS A 247 20.27 -1.83 16.83
N LYS A 248 21.34 -1.07 17.09
CA LYS A 248 21.31 0.19 17.86
C LYS A 248 21.87 1.36 17.04
N PRO A 249 21.52 2.61 17.36
CA PRO A 249 22.13 3.77 16.71
C PRO A 249 23.63 3.80 16.96
N SER A 250 24.40 4.28 15.98
CA SER A 250 25.83 4.52 16.16
C SER A 250 26.05 5.92 16.72
N GLU A 251 26.92 6.07 17.71
CA GLU A 251 27.26 7.38 18.29
C GLU A 251 28.16 8.22 17.38
N THR A 252 28.82 7.59 16.40
CA THR A 252 29.84 8.22 15.55
C THR A 252 29.48 8.25 14.07
N GLU A 253 28.36 7.67 13.66
CA GLU A 253 27.97 7.52 12.24
C GLU A 253 26.44 7.54 12.08
N SER A 254 25.94 7.91 10.90
CA SER A 254 24.50 7.99 10.61
C SER A 254 23.78 6.65 10.45
N ARG A 255 24.50 5.52 10.54
CA ARG A 255 23.96 4.16 10.32
C ARG A 255 23.99 3.31 11.58
N ASN A 256 22.93 2.53 11.78
CA ASN A 256 22.82 1.62 12.93
C ASN A 256 23.80 0.45 12.81
N ARG A 257 24.25 -0.09 13.95
CA ARG A 257 25.18 -1.22 14.02
C ARG A 257 24.72 -2.29 15.02
N TRP A 258 25.12 -3.54 14.79
CA TRP A 258 24.90 -4.65 15.71
C TRP A 258 25.68 -4.45 17.00
N ARG A 259 24.97 -4.30 18.11
CA ARG A 259 25.52 -4.12 19.47
C ARG A 259 24.89 -5.14 20.42
N ARG A 260 25.59 -5.51 21.48
CA ARG A 260 24.98 -6.29 22.57
C ARG A 260 24.00 -5.40 23.33
#